data_AF-A0A2M4C006-F1
#
_entry.id   AF-A0A2M4C006-F1
#
_cell.length_a   1.000
_cell.length_b   1.000
_cell.length_c   1.000
_cell.angle_alpha   90.00
_cell.angle_beta   90.00
_cell.angle_gamma   90.00
#
_symmetry.space_group_name_H-M   'P 1'
#
loop_
_entity.id
_entity.type
_entity.pdbx_description
1 polymer ?
#
loop_
_entity_poly.entity_id
_entity_poly.type
_entity_poly.pdbx_seq_one_letter_code
_entity_poly.pdbx_strand_id
1 'polypeptide(L)'
;TSACFGVPAELRKKATTVPRPKRRYLPTTVRNDCVIMKAFPTLVLLVGVVIVGCSLLAEHAHATVVESCGDTRALVPIEENVIEISNCEKGPCKLKRRTSVSINQKFTPSEDVKSLNTAVFAKIVGLPLPFIGVDGTSACQHLYAEDGETQVGCPLKAGVPVVYKRSFDVLEIYPKIPSMTIHWELQTKSGRAITCFEVPAKIV
;
A
#
# COMPACT_ATOMS: atom_id res chain seq x y z
N THR A 1 54.85 -11.15 55.08
CA THR A 1 55.04 -9.93 55.88
C THR A 1 54.64 -8.76 54.98
N SER A 2 53.39 -8.29 55.07
CA SER A 2 52.98 -7.05 55.79
C SER A 2 53.79 -5.82 55.37
N ALA A 3 53.23 -4.65 55.05
CA ALA A 3 51.85 -4.17 55.01
C ALA A 3 51.84 -2.82 54.27
N CYS A 4 50.66 -2.48 53.73
CA CYS A 4 49.99 -1.18 53.73
C CYS A 4 50.83 0.10 53.90
N PHE A 5 50.75 0.97 52.89
CA PHE A 5 50.63 2.43 53.11
C PHE A 5 49.22 2.85 52.71
N GLY A 6 48.57 3.65 53.56
CA GLY A 6 47.18 4.06 53.43
C GLY A 6 46.98 5.57 53.37
N VAL A 7 45.73 5.92 53.00
CA VAL A 7 44.91 7.09 53.41
C VAL A 7 45.26 8.45 52.74
N PRO A 8 44.30 9.40 52.48
CA PRO A 8 42.88 9.46 52.84
C PRO A 8 41.86 9.64 51.70
N ALA A 9 40.61 9.51 52.12
CA ALA A 9 39.35 9.64 51.40
C ALA A 9 38.83 11.08 51.24
N GLU A 10 37.74 11.17 50.46
CA GLU A 10 36.75 12.26 50.32
C GLU A 10 37.11 13.46 49.42
N LEU A 11 36.50 13.49 48.22
CA LEU A 11 35.56 14.57 47.91
C LEU A 11 34.60 14.20 46.75
N ARG A 12 33.36 13.87 47.15
CA ARG A 12 32.06 14.16 46.51
C ARG A 12 31.93 14.26 44.97
N LYS A 13 31.23 13.23 44.43
CA LYS A 13 29.93 13.29 43.71
C LYS A 13 29.70 14.37 42.63
N LYS A 14 29.49 13.93 41.38
CA LYS A 14 28.15 13.90 40.74
C LYS A 14 28.19 13.16 39.39
N ALA A 15 27.61 11.96 39.36
CA ALA A 15 27.20 11.28 38.14
C ALA A 15 25.89 11.93 37.66
N THR A 16 25.88 12.38 36.41
CA THR A 16 24.70 12.95 35.76
C THR A 16 23.96 11.84 35.02
N THR A 17 23.02 11.20 35.73
CA THR A 17 22.07 10.25 35.16
C THR A 17 20.97 11.02 34.43
N VAL A 18 20.87 10.83 33.11
CA VAL A 18 19.76 11.36 32.30
C VAL A 18 18.50 10.51 32.55
N PRO A 19 17.38 11.08 33.04
CA PRO A 19 16.19 10.30 33.35
C PRO A 19 15.26 10.14 32.13
N ARG A 20 14.71 8.92 31.99
CA ARG A 20 13.64 8.56 31.04
C ARG A 20 12.34 9.34 31.34
N PRO A 21 11.54 9.71 30.32
CA PRO A 21 10.24 10.32 30.54
C PRO A 21 9.22 9.30 31.07
N LYS A 22 8.66 9.57 32.25
CA LYS A 22 7.56 8.80 32.86
C LYS A 22 6.22 9.18 32.21
N ARG A 23 5.48 8.17 31.74
CA ARG A 23 4.03 8.24 31.48
C ARG A 23 3.31 8.73 32.73
N ARG A 24 2.56 9.82 32.60
CA ARG A 24 1.63 10.30 33.63
C ARG A 24 0.22 9.87 33.23
N TYR A 25 -0.31 8.93 34.01
CA TYR A 25 -1.72 8.57 34.03
C TYR A 25 -2.42 9.58 34.93
N LEU A 26 -3.51 10.21 34.47
CA LEU A 26 -4.38 11.06 35.29
C LEU A 26 -5.81 10.53 35.16
N PRO A 27 -6.47 10.12 36.26
CA PRO A 27 -7.89 9.79 36.26
C PRO A 27 -8.68 10.97 36.83
N THR A 28 -9.80 11.32 36.20
CA THR A 28 -11.00 11.77 36.94
C THR A 28 -12.24 11.71 36.05
N THR A 29 -13.20 11.02 36.61
CA THR A 29 -14.58 10.69 36.24
C THR A 29 -15.48 11.93 36.02
N VAL A 30 -16.64 11.67 35.40
CA VAL A 30 -17.93 12.41 35.45
C VAL A 30 -18.14 13.48 34.36
N ARG A 31 -18.95 13.18 33.32
CA ARG A 31 -20.42 13.40 33.32
C ARG A 31 -21.00 13.03 31.94
N ASN A 32 -21.93 12.08 31.91
CA ASN A 32 -22.90 11.92 30.83
C ASN A 32 -23.87 13.09 30.89
N ASP A 33 -24.06 13.81 29.78
CA ASP A 33 -25.26 14.58 29.38
C ASP A 33 -25.01 15.03 27.91
N CYS A 34 -25.53 14.33 26.92
CA CYS A 34 -26.82 14.60 26.26
C CYS A 34 -26.91 15.99 25.61
N VAL A 35 -26.65 16.08 24.30
CA VAL A 35 -27.42 16.95 23.38
C VAL A 35 -27.61 16.20 22.06
N ILE A 36 -28.71 15.44 22.03
CA ILE A 36 -29.48 15.18 20.81
C ILE A 36 -29.98 16.53 20.27
N MET A 37 -30.24 16.59 18.97
CA MET A 37 -31.08 17.58 18.28
C MET A 37 -30.35 18.79 17.65
N LYS A 38 -30.05 18.67 16.36
CA LYS A 38 -30.41 19.73 15.42
C LYS A 38 -31.34 19.15 14.38
N ALA A 39 -32.62 19.14 14.76
CA ALA A 39 -33.74 19.08 13.83
C ALA A 39 -33.68 20.33 12.95
N PHE A 40 -33.50 20.16 11.65
CA PHE A 40 -33.79 21.20 10.68
C PHE A 40 -35.30 21.11 10.35
N PRO A 41 -36.05 22.21 10.46
CA PRO A 41 -37.50 22.17 10.40
C PRO A 41 -37.96 21.89 8.96
N THR A 42 -38.76 20.84 8.83
CA THR A 42 -39.66 20.59 7.69
C THR A 42 -40.60 21.78 7.48
N LEU A 43 -40.54 22.41 6.31
CA LEU A 43 -41.69 23.06 5.70
C LEU A 43 -41.92 22.40 4.34
N VAL A 44 -43.01 21.65 4.26
CA VAL A 44 -43.47 20.86 3.13
C VAL A 44 -44.23 21.78 2.16
N LEU A 45 -44.03 21.65 0.85
CA LEU A 45 -45.06 21.30 -0.16
C LEU A 45 -44.62 21.64 -1.61
N LEU A 46 -44.43 20.55 -2.37
CA LEU A 46 -44.87 20.32 -3.76
C LEU A 46 -44.23 21.12 -4.91
N VAL A 47 -43.13 20.59 -5.46
CA VAL A 47 -42.99 20.44 -6.92
C VAL A 47 -42.32 19.10 -7.23
N GLY A 48 -43.05 18.21 -7.90
CA GLY A 48 -42.50 17.25 -8.87
C GLY A 48 -41.64 16.11 -8.32
N VAL A 49 -42.29 14.95 -8.15
CA VAL A 49 -41.64 13.64 -8.08
C VAL A 49 -40.73 13.44 -9.29
N VAL A 50 -39.44 13.69 -9.12
CA VAL A 50 -38.38 12.99 -9.86
C VAL A 50 -37.32 12.63 -8.82
N ILE A 51 -37.63 11.64 -7.99
CA ILE A 51 -36.62 10.87 -7.27
C ILE A 51 -35.89 10.08 -8.36
N VAL A 52 -34.98 10.75 -9.07
CA VAL A 52 -33.96 10.06 -9.87
C VAL A 52 -33.20 9.23 -8.86
N GLY A 53 -33.45 7.93 -8.87
CA GLY A 53 -32.70 6.94 -8.11
C GLY A 53 -31.24 7.07 -8.48
N CYS A 54 -30.52 7.88 -7.71
CA CYS A 54 -29.07 7.83 -7.67
C CYS A 54 -28.72 6.61 -6.84
N SER A 55 -28.93 5.43 -7.45
CA SER A 55 -28.31 4.19 -7.03
C SER A 55 -26.81 4.34 -7.29
N LEU A 56 -26.15 5.14 -6.44
CA LEU A 56 -24.71 5.16 -6.33
C LEU A 56 -24.34 3.74 -5.89
N LEU A 57 -23.89 2.94 -6.84
CA LEU A 57 -23.08 1.77 -6.54
C LEU A 57 -21.87 2.33 -5.79
N ALA A 58 -21.92 2.27 -4.46
CA ALA A 58 -20.73 2.49 -3.65
C ALA A 58 -19.78 1.35 -4.03
N GLU A 59 -18.87 1.64 -4.97
CA GLU A 59 -17.71 0.81 -5.23
C GLU A 59 -16.90 0.83 -3.94
N HIS A 60 -17.10 -0.19 -3.11
CA HIS A 60 -16.26 -0.39 -1.94
C HIS A 60 -14.89 -0.78 -2.49
N ALA A 61 -13.96 0.19 -2.49
CA ALA A 61 -12.56 -0.06 -2.76
C ALA A 61 -11.98 -0.84 -1.57
N HIS A 62 -12.13 -2.16 -1.60
CA HIS A 62 -11.44 -3.05 -0.68
C HIS A 62 -10.05 -3.36 -1.22
N ALA A 63 -9.05 -3.29 -0.35
CA ALA A 63 -7.71 -3.72 -0.68
C ALA A 63 -7.71 -5.21 -1.06
N THR A 64 -7.02 -5.56 -2.13
CA THR A 64 -6.81 -6.93 -2.57
C THR A 64 -5.85 -7.64 -1.63
N VAL A 65 -6.23 -8.83 -1.17
CA VAL A 65 -5.33 -9.72 -0.42
C VAL A 65 -4.27 -10.29 -1.37
N VAL A 66 -3.01 -9.99 -1.09
CA VAL A 66 -1.84 -10.41 -1.86
C VAL A 66 -0.81 -11.10 -0.97
N GLU A 67 0.14 -11.78 -1.60
CA GLU A 67 1.21 -12.56 -0.97
C GLU A 67 2.57 -11.88 -1.18
N SER A 68 3.52 -12.13 -0.27
CA SER A 68 4.91 -11.70 -0.44
C SER A 68 5.60 -12.49 -1.56
N CYS A 69 6.56 -11.89 -2.25
CA CYS A 69 7.29 -12.51 -3.36
C CYS A 69 8.34 -13.58 -2.96
N GLY A 70 8.18 -14.24 -1.83
CA GLY A 70 9.17 -15.21 -1.31
C GLY A 70 10.53 -14.58 -1.04
N ASP A 71 11.55 -14.99 -1.81
CA ASP A 71 12.96 -14.59 -1.63
C ASP A 71 13.28 -13.17 -2.15
N THR A 72 12.37 -12.52 -2.89
CA THR A 72 12.59 -11.17 -3.40
C THR A 72 12.66 -10.17 -2.25
N ARG A 73 13.81 -9.49 -2.13
CA ARG A 73 14.04 -8.47 -1.11
C ARG A 73 13.57 -7.10 -1.59
N ALA A 74 12.26 -6.88 -1.58
CA ALA A 74 11.67 -5.57 -1.80
C ALA A 74 12.04 -4.60 -0.65
N LEU A 75 12.33 -3.34 -0.99
CA LEU A 75 12.68 -2.32 0.00
C LEU A 75 11.49 -1.89 0.86
N VAL A 76 10.29 -1.92 0.30
CA VAL A 76 9.04 -1.63 1.01
C VAL A 76 8.37 -2.98 1.33
N PRO A 77 8.22 -3.33 2.61
CA PRO A 77 7.53 -4.55 3.03
C PRO A 77 6.10 -4.61 2.48
N ILE A 78 5.62 -5.79 2.14
CA ILE A 78 4.30 -5.96 1.51
C ILE A 78 3.17 -5.47 2.42
N GLU A 79 3.35 -5.58 3.74
CA GLU A 79 2.39 -5.14 4.76
C GLU A 79 2.21 -3.61 4.80
N GLU A 80 3.17 -2.86 4.27
CA GLU A 80 3.12 -1.40 4.16
C GLU A 80 2.52 -0.92 2.82
N ASN A 81 2.19 -1.86 1.91
CA ASN A 81 1.54 -1.55 0.65
C ASN A 81 0.02 -1.70 0.77
N VAL A 82 -0.72 -0.87 0.04
CA VAL A 82 -2.15 -1.07 -0.19
C VAL A 82 -2.35 -1.33 -1.68
N ILE A 83 -2.79 -2.53 -2.02
CA ILE A 83 -3.01 -2.97 -3.41
C ILE A 83 -4.50 -3.07 -3.65
N GLU A 84 -4.98 -2.57 -4.78
CA GLU A 84 -6.35 -2.74 -5.26
C GLU A 84 -6.29 -3.22 -6.70
N ILE A 85 -6.92 -4.35 -6.98
CA ILE A 85 -7.05 -4.93 -8.32
C ILE A 85 -8.52 -4.93 -8.68
N SER A 86 -8.86 -4.38 -9.85
CA SER A 86 -10.25 -4.28 -10.30
C SER A 86 -10.96 -5.63 -10.27
N ASN A 87 -12.11 -5.69 -9.59
CA ASN A 87 -12.93 -6.90 -9.45
C ASN A 87 -12.21 -8.09 -8.77
N CYS A 88 -11.21 -7.85 -7.93
CA CYS A 88 -10.55 -8.89 -7.16
C CYS A 88 -10.19 -8.42 -5.74
N GLU A 89 -11.02 -8.75 -4.76
CA GLU A 89 -10.70 -8.56 -3.34
C GLU A 89 -9.79 -9.69 -2.80
N LYS A 90 -10.02 -10.92 -3.26
CA LYS A 90 -9.24 -12.09 -2.85
C LYS A 90 -9.06 -13.07 -4.01
N GLY A 91 -7.87 -13.65 -4.11
CA GLY A 91 -7.53 -14.63 -5.13
C GLY A 91 -8.37 -15.93 -5.06
N PRO A 92 -8.47 -16.69 -6.16
CA PRO A 92 -7.82 -16.43 -7.44
C PRO A 92 -8.55 -15.36 -8.28
N CYS A 93 -7.83 -14.31 -8.68
CA CYS A 93 -8.35 -13.23 -9.53
C CYS A 93 -8.72 -13.76 -10.92
N LYS A 94 -9.91 -13.42 -11.41
CA LYS A 94 -10.37 -13.82 -12.75
C LYS A 94 -9.95 -12.80 -13.78
N LEU A 95 -8.98 -13.14 -14.61
CA LEU A 95 -8.57 -12.34 -15.77
C LEU A 95 -9.37 -12.78 -17.00
N LYS A 96 -10.45 -12.08 -17.31
CA LYS A 96 -11.28 -12.41 -18.49
C LYS A 96 -10.60 -11.92 -19.76
N ARG A 97 -10.45 -12.77 -20.77
CA ARG A 97 -9.89 -12.34 -22.05
C ARG A 97 -10.77 -11.28 -22.72
N ARG A 98 -10.14 -10.40 -23.52
CA ARG A 98 -10.75 -9.23 -24.16
C ARG A 98 -11.34 -8.24 -23.16
N THR A 99 -10.71 -8.10 -21.99
CA THR A 99 -11.06 -7.09 -20.99
C THR A 99 -9.81 -6.37 -20.49
N SER A 100 -10.00 -5.22 -19.86
CA SER A 100 -8.95 -4.46 -19.20
C SER A 100 -9.04 -4.65 -17.69
N VAL A 101 -7.89 -4.72 -17.03
CA VAL A 101 -7.76 -4.84 -15.57
C VAL A 101 -6.94 -3.67 -15.08
N SER A 102 -7.38 -3.02 -14.00
CA SER A 102 -6.64 -1.94 -13.35
C SER A 102 -6.07 -2.38 -12.01
N ILE A 103 -4.93 -1.79 -11.67
CA ILE A 103 -4.22 -1.96 -10.42
C ILE A 103 -3.89 -0.57 -9.87
N ASN A 104 -4.27 -0.33 -8.62
CA ASN A 104 -3.77 0.77 -7.81
C ASN A 104 -2.88 0.21 -6.70
N GLN A 105 -1.70 0.76 -6.52
CA GLN A 105 -0.79 0.39 -5.45
C GLN A 105 -0.31 1.64 -4.74
N LYS A 106 -0.66 1.80 -3.47
CA LYS A 106 -0.12 2.83 -2.59
C LYS A 106 1.08 2.27 -1.84
N PHE A 107 2.19 3.00 -1.86
CA PHE A 107 3.41 2.64 -1.12
C PHE A 107 4.24 3.89 -0.80
N THR A 108 5.15 3.76 0.16
CA THR A 108 6.07 4.83 0.55
C THR A 108 7.51 4.32 0.39
N PRO A 109 8.30 4.84 -0.55
CA PRO A 109 9.68 4.39 -0.73
C PRO A 109 10.52 4.84 0.48
N SER A 110 11.41 3.96 0.96
CA SER A 110 12.32 4.25 2.07
C SER A 110 13.56 5.07 1.67
N GLU A 111 13.74 5.28 0.37
CA GLU A 111 14.87 6.00 -0.23
C GLU A 111 14.46 6.69 -1.54
N ASP A 112 15.30 7.59 -2.05
CA ASP A 112 15.05 8.28 -3.32
C ASP A 112 15.15 7.30 -4.51
N VAL A 113 14.09 7.21 -5.32
CA VAL A 113 14.04 6.32 -6.49
C VAL A 113 14.07 7.14 -7.78
N LYS A 114 15.20 7.08 -8.50
CA LYS A 114 15.42 7.88 -9.73
C LYS A 114 14.62 7.39 -10.94
N SER A 115 14.31 6.10 -10.99
CA SER A 115 13.62 5.46 -12.11
C SER A 115 12.93 4.21 -11.60
N LEU A 116 11.76 3.92 -12.13
CA LEU A 116 10.95 2.78 -11.74
C LEU A 116 10.39 2.10 -12.99
N ASN A 117 10.59 0.79 -13.07
CA ASN A 117 10.13 -0.08 -14.14
C ASN A 117 9.32 -1.22 -13.55
N THR A 118 8.44 -1.80 -14.35
CA THR A 118 7.69 -3.00 -14.02
C THR A 118 8.47 -4.27 -14.38
N ALA A 119 8.39 -5.29 -13.51
CA ALA A 119 8.67 -6.69 -13.85
C ALA A 119 7.43 -7.51 -13.51
N VAL A 120 6.71 -7.95 -14.54
CA VAL A 120 5.35 -8.51 -14.42
C VAL A 120 5.19 -9.75 -15.27
N PHE A 121 4.96 -10.88 -14.63
CA PHE A 121 4.77 -12.16 -15.31
C PHE A 121 3.91 -13.11 -14.48
N ALA A 122 3.20 -14.02 -15.14
CA ALA A 122 2.54 -15.12 -14.47
C ALA A 122 3.49 -16.31 -14.32
N LYS A 123 3.61 -16.81 -13.09
CA LYS A 123 4.25 -18.07 -12.75
C LYS A 123 3.26 -19.20 -13.07
N ILE A 124 3.59 -19.98 -14.09
CA ILE A 124 2.94 -21.25 -14.42
C ILE A 124 3.97 -22.37 -14.33
N VAL A 125 3.52 -23.62 -14.24
CA VAL A 125 4.42 -24.78 -14.19
C VAL A 125 5.28 -24.80 -15.47
N GLY A 126 6.56 -24.45 -15.33
CA GLY A 126 7.59 -24.62 -16.37
C GLY A 126 8.08 -23.35 -17.08
N LEU A 127 7.39 -22.19 -17.02
CA LEU A 127 7.86 -20.96 -17.69
C LEU A 127 7.13 -19.70 -17.16
N PRO A 128 7.79 -18.53 -17.00
CA PRO A 128 7.08 -17.27 -16.78
C PRO A 128 6.36 -16.81 -18.06
N LEU A 129 5.08 -16.45 -17.96
CA LEU A 129 4.30 -15.84 -19.04
C LEU A 129 4.25 -14.32 -18.85
N PRO A 130 4.91 -13.51 -19.70
CA PRO A 130 4.90 -12.05 -19.56
C PRO A 130 3.57 -11.44 -20.01
N PHE A 131 3.19 -10.31 -19.40
CA PHE A 131 2.05 -9.50 -19.85
C PHE A 131 2.53 -8.40 -20.81
N ILE A 132 2.18 -8.56 -22.09
CA ILE A 132 2.58 -7.66 -23.20
C ILE A 132 2.15 -6.22 -22.91
N GLY A 133 3.07 -5.27 -23.10
CA GLY A 133 2.82 -3.85 -22.90
C GLY A 133 2.82 -3.40 -21.43
N VAL A 134 3.09 -4.31 -20.50
CA VAL A 134 3.26 -4.01 -19.07
C VAL A 134 4.64 -4.39 -18.62
N ASP A 135 5.09 -5.62 -18.86
CA ASP A 135 6.40 -6.08 -18.43
C ASP A 135 7.54 -5.27 -19.04
N GLY A 136 8.55 -4.93 -18.24
CA GLY A 136 9.74 -4.17 -18.66
C GLY A 136 9.50 -2.70 -19.02
N THR A 137 8.29 -2.16 -18.78
CA THR A 137 7.95 -0.77 -19.13
C THR A 137 8.23 0.20 -17.97
N SER A 138 8.27 1.50 -18.28
CA SER A 138 8.45 2.54 -17.27
C SER A 138 7.19 2.72 -16.43
N ALA A 139 7.30 2.58 -15.12
CA ALA A 139 6.23 2.88 -14.16
C ALA A 139 6.12 4.37 -13.85
N CYS A 140 7.13 5.19 -14.20
CA CYS A 140 7.16 6.60 -13.82
C CYS A 140 5.96 7.39 -14.36
N GLN A 141 5.44 7.06 -15.54
CA GLN A 141 4.28 7.74 -16.12
C GLN A 141 2.96 7.39 -15.41
N HIS A 142 3.00 6.45 -14.47
CA HIS A 142 1.84 5.91 -13.77
C HIS A 142 1.87 6.22 -12.27
N LEU A 143 2.71 7.17 -11.85
CA LEU A 143 2.86 7.57 -10.46
C LEU A 143 2.11 8.87 -10.19
N TYR A 144 1.29 8.82 -9.16
CA TYR A 144 0.47 9.91 -8.67
C TYR A 144 0.82 10.21 -7.21
N ALA A 145 0.55 11.43 -6.77
CA ALA A 145 0.61 11.81 -5.37
C ALA A 145 -0.42 11.01 -4.55
N GLU A 146 -0.38 11.17 -3.22
CA GLU A 146 -1.31 10.48 -2.31
C GLU A 146 -2.79 10.84 -2.56
N ASP A 147 -3.06 11.99 -3.19
CA ASP A 147 -4.40 12.38 -3.65
C ASP A 147 -4.95 11.46 -4.77
N GLY A 148 -4.08 10.70 -5.44
CA GLY A 148 -4.43 9.85 -6.56
C GLY A 148 -4.76 10.57 -7.87
N GLU A 149 -4.60 11.89 -7.95
CA GLU A 149 -4.97 12.70 -9.12
C GLU A 149 -3.77 13.44 -9.71
N THR A 150 -2.87 13.94 -8.85
CA THR A 150 -1.70 14.71 -9.28
C THR A 150 -0.60 13.77 -9.76
N GLN A 151 -0.29 13.77 -11.05
CA GLN A 151 0.80 12.95 -11.60
C GLN A 151 2.17 13.51 -11.15
N VAL A 152 3.00 12.69 -10.51
CA VAL A 152 4.30 13.12 -9.92
C VAL A 152 5.52 12.61 -10.68
N GLY A 153 5.39 11.51 -11.42
CA GLY A 153 6.52 10.97 -12.17
C GLY A 153 7.65 10.42 -11.30
N CYS A 154 8.83 10.27 -11.92
CA CYS A 154 10.10 10.05 -11.22
C CYS A 154 10.94 11.34 -11.31
N PRO A 155 11.84 11.62 -10.34
CA PRO A 155 12.24 10.77 -9.21
C PRO A 155 11.25 10.79 -8.04
N LEU A 156 11.12 9.65 -7.35
CA LEU A 156 10.40 9.56 -6.08
C LEU A 156 11.30 9.95 -4.91
N LYS A 157 10.69 10.53 -3.87
CA LYS A 157 11.38 10.97 -2.65
C LYS A 157 11.14 10.01 -1.49
N ALA A 158 12.20 9.73 -0.75
CA ALA A 158 12.14 8.91 0.46
C ALA A 158 11.08 9.45 1.44
N GLY A 159 10.26 8.55 2.00
CA GLY A 159 9.24 8.89 2.99
C GLY A 159 7.99 9.60 2.45
N VAL A 160 7.91 9.87 1.14
CA VAL A 160 6.74 10.50 0.52
C VAL A 160 5.83 9.44 -0.09
N PRO A 161 4.58 9.26 0.39
CA PRO A 161 3.67 8.27 -0.15
C PRO A 161 3.28 8.60 -1.59
N VAL A 162 3.18 7.57 -2.43
CA VAL A 162 2.73 7.68 -3.82
C VAL A 162 1.74 6.59 -4.16
N VAL A 163 0.96 6.82 -5.21
CA VAL A 163 0.01 5.87 -5.77
C VAL A 163 0.42 5.52 -7.19
N TYR A 164 0.77 4.27 -7.42
CA TYR A 164 0.98 3.71 -8.75
C TYR A 164 -0.37 3.24 -9.31
N LYS A 165 -0.75 3.71 -10.51
CA LYS A 165 -2.01 3.34 -11.18
C LYS A 165 -1.75 2.84 -12.59
N ARG A 166 -2.10 1.59 -12.87
CA ARG A 166 -1.89 0.98 -14.18
C ARG A 166 -3.10 0.18 -14.61
N SER A 167 -3.46 0.30 -15.88
CA SER A 167 -4.41 -0.60 -16.55
C SER A 167 -3.72 -1.35 -17.67
N PHE A 168 -4.15 -2.59 -17.90
CA PHE A 168 -3.63 -3.43 -18.98
C PHE A 168 -4.67 -4.42 -19.49
N ASP A 169 -4.50 -4.83 -20.74
CA ASP A 169 -5.46 -5.69 -21.42
C ASP A 169 -5.08 -7.16 -21.30
N VAL A 170 -6.08 -7.98 -20.94
CA VAL A 170 -6.00 -9.44 -21.00
C VAL A 170 -6.34 -9.85 -22.43
N LEU A 171 -5.32 -9.91 -23.28
CA LEU A 171 -5.45 -10.18 -24.71
C LEU A 171 -6.06 -11.56 -24.99
N GLU A 172 -6.73 -11.69 -26.14
CA GLU A 172 -7.33 -12.95 -26.57
C GLU A 172 -6.30 -14.05 -26.84
N ILE A 173 -5.10 -13.67 -27.27
CA ILE A 173 -3.99 -14.59 -27.54
C ILE A 173 -3.52 -15.34 -26.29
N TYR A 174 -3.81 -14.82 -25.09
CA TYR A 174 -3.48 -15.52 -23.86
C TYR A 174 -4.34 -16.77 -23.71
N PRO A 175 -3.75 -17.95 -23.43
CA PRO A 175 -4.50 -19.17 -23.24
C PRO A 175 -5.35 -19.09 -21.97
N LYS A 176 -6.42 -19.88 -21.91
CA LYS A 176 -7.14 -20.08 -20.65
C LYS A 176 -6.26 -20.89 -19.72
N ILE A 177 -5.95 -20.33 -18.56
CA ILE A 177 -5.07 -20.94 -17.56
C ILE A 177 -5.87 -21.03 -16.26
N PRO A 178 -6.13 -22.25 -15.73
CA PRO A 178 -7.01 -22.44 -14.57
C PRO A 178 -6.37 -22.02 -13.24
N SER A 179 -5.04 -22.00 -13.16
CA SER A 179 -4.28 -21.63 -11.98
C SER A 179 -2.90 -21.09 -12.37
N MET A 180 -2.57 -19.91 -11.86
CA MET A 180 -1.26 -19.27 -11.98
C MET A 180 -1.06 -18.28 -10.84
N THR A 181 0.16 -17.84 -10.60
CA THR A 181 0.46 -16.75 -9.66
C THR A 181 1.02 -15.58 -10.44
N ILE A 182 0.38 -14.41 -10.36
CA ILE A 182 0.91 -13.20 -10.99
C ILE A 182 1.97 -12.61 -10.06
N HIS A 183 3.19 -12.45 -10.57
CA HIS A 183 4.26 -11.67 -9.95
C HIS A 183 4.16 -10.23 -10.43
N TRP A 184 4.11 -9.29 -9.49
CA TRP A 184 4.11 -7.86 -9.80
C TRP A 184 5.18 -7.15 -8.99
N GLU A 185 6.17 -6.62 -9.69
CA GLU A 185 7.31 -5.94 -9.08
C GLU A 185 7.52 -4.57 -9.71
N LEU A 186 7.70 -3.56 -8.86
CA LEU A 186 8.22 -2.25 -9.25
C LEU A 186 9.69 -2.22 -8.84
N GLN A 187 10.58 -2.10 -9.83
CA GLN A 187 12.02 -2.18 -9.62
C GLN A 187 12.76 -1.00 -10.24
N THR A 188 13.94 -0.70 -9.73
CA THR A 188 14.84 0.27 -10.36
C THR A 188 15.39 -0.28 -11.69
N LYS A 189 16.01 0.59 -12.50
CA LYS A 189 16.75 0.17 -13.70
C LYS A 189 17.86 -0.86 -13.44
N SER A 190 18.36 -0.95 -12.21
CA SER A 190 19.37 -1.94 -11.82
C SER A 190 18.78 -3.28 -11.39
N GLY A 191 17.47 -3.48 -11.52
CA GLY A 191 16.78 -4.70 -11.10
C GLY A 191 16.57 -4.83 -9.59
N ARG A 192 16.61 -3.71 -8.85
CA ARG A 192 16.36 -3.75 -7.41
C ARG A 192 14.88 -3.49 -7.13
N ALA A 193 14.21 -4.48 -6.54
CA ALA A 193 12.81 -4.40 -6.12
C ALA A 193 12.58 -3.25 -5.13
N ILE A 194 11.70 -2.32 -5.48
CA ILE A 194 11.15 -1.31 -4.56
C ILE A 194 9.93 -1.89 -3.85
N THR A 195 9.00 -2.43 -4.61
CA THR A 195 7.83 -3.16 -4.10
C THR A 195 7.68 -4.47 -4.87
N CYS A 196 7.12 -5.48 -4.22
CA CYS A 196 6.83 -6.75 -4.87
C CYS A 196 5.63 -7.43 -4.19
N PHE A 197 4.68 -7.92 -4.99
CA PHE A 197 3.60 -8.77 -4.51
C PHE A 197 3.26 -9.89 -5.48
N GLU A 198 2.64 -10.92 -4.95
CA GLU A 198 2.10 -12.05 -5.69
C GLU A 198 0.60 -12.18 -5.47
N VAL A 199 -0.14 -12.59 -6.50
CA VAL A 199 -1.57 -12.83 -6.38
C VAL A 199 -1.99 -14.07 -7.18
N PRO A 200 -2.68 -15.04 -6.57
CA PRO A 200 -3.27 -16.16 -7.30
C PRO A 200 -4.27 -15.67 -8.34
N ALA A 201 -4.26 -16.23 -9.54
CA ALA A 201 -5.11 -15.82 -10.65
C ALA A 201 -5.45 -16.96 -11.61
N LYS A 202 -6.39 -16.70 -12.51
CA LYS A 202 -6.75 -17.57 -13.64
C LYS A 202 -7.20 -16.74 -14.84
N ILE A 203 -6.88 -17.21 -16.04
CA ILE A 203 -7.34 -16.61 -17.31
C ILE A 203 -8.58 -17.37 -17.80
N VAL A 204 -9.68 -16.65 -18.03
CA VAL A 204 -11.01 -17.22 -18.40
C VAL A 204 -11.49 -16.78 -19.78
#